data_AF-A0A1Y3WR75-F1
#
_entry.id   AF-A0A1Y3WR75-F1
#
_cell.length_a   1.000
_cell.length_b   1.000
_cell.length_c   1.000
_cell.angle_alpha   90.00
_cell.angle_beta   90.00
_cell.angle_gamma   90.00
#
_symmetry.space_group_name_H-M   'P 1'
#
loop_
_entity.id
_entity.type
_entity.pdbx_description
1 polymer ?
#
loop_
_entity_poly.entity_id
_entity_poly.type
_entity_poly.pdbx_seq_one_letter_code
_entity_poly.pdbx_strand_id
1 'polypeptide(L)'
;MNAHIADPNVLDARKPEDAPAADPNTEDQEDLILRFKKPYSFEGETYTEVDLSGLEDLSAADLCKVGKMVKKIDGVDPIAEMSLPYAIFMAARVTGKPLEFFQQLPAREAIKLKNLVAGFLYGGDGEE
;
A
#
# COMPACT_ATOMS: atom_id res chain seq x y z
N MET A 1 -52.40 -39.23 16.52
CA MET A 1 -51.23 -38.75 15.76
C MET A 1 -51.75 -37.90 14.62
N ASN A 2 -51.46 -36.59 14.61
CA ASN A 2 -51.54 -35.75 13.41
C ASN A 2 -50.45 -34.68 13.52
N ALA A 3 -49.68 -34.54 12.44
CA ALA A 3 -48.42 -33.86 12.37
C ALA A 3 -48.56 -32.34 12.16
N HIS A 4 -47.67 -31.60 12.83
CA HIS A 4 -46.82 -30.55 12.28
C HIS A 4 -47.48 -29.46 11.41
N ILE A 5 -47.84 -28.33 12.02
CA ILE A 5 -47.84 -27.00 11.40
C ILE A 5 -47.43 -25.97 12.46
N ALA A 6 -46.24 -25.39 12.31
CA ALA A 6 -45.90 -24.08 12.82
C ALA A 6 -44.72 -23.56 11.99
N ASP A 7 -45.06 -22.89 10.88
CA ASP A 7 -44.16 -22.06 10.09
C ASP A 7 -43.76 -20.82 10.91
N PRO A 8 -42.46 -20.52 11.11
CA PRO A 8 -42.01 -19.18 11.45
C PRO A 8 -41.55 -18.47 10.18
N ASN A 9 -42.40 -17.57 9.70
CA ASN A 9 -42.13 -16.63 8.62
C ASN A 9 -41.06 -15.62 9.07
N VAL A 10 -39.88 -15.71 8.44
CA VAL A 10 -39.09 -14.65 7.76
C VAL A 10 -38.82 -13.27 8.40
N LEU A 11 -37.70 -12.70 7.94
CA LEU A 11 -37.17 -11.34 8.08
C LEU A 11 -36.34 -11.05 9.33
N ASP A 12 -35.02 -11.21 9.21
CA ASP A 12 -34.16 -10.02 9.02
C ASP A 12 -32.85 -10.43 8.31
N ALA A 13 -32.75 -10.03 7.05
CA ALA A 13 -31.56 -10.21 6.23
C ALA A 13 -31.30 -8.91 5.49
N ARG A 14 -30.40 -8.05 6.01
CA ARG A 14 -29.68 -7.03 5.23
C ARG A 14 -28.26 -6.78 5.78
N LYS A 15 -27.28 -7.37 5.06
CA LYS A 15 -25.86 -7.03 4.83
C LYS A 15 -25.55 -5.52 5.08
N PRO A 16 -24.34 -5.09 5.53
CA PRO A 16 -23.11 -5.53 4.89
C PRO A 16 -21.83 -5.66 5.73
N GLU A 17 -21.09 -6.75 5.50
CA GLU A 17 -19.64 -6.70 5.60
C GLU A 17 -19.12 -7.32 4.29
N ASP A 18 -18.86 -6.43 3.34
CA ASP A 18 -18.07 -6.73 2.17
C ASP A 18 -16.62 -6.82 2.65
N ALA A 19 -16.22 -7.99 3.13
CA ALA A 19 -14.81 -8.33 3.18
C ALA A 19 -14.46 -8.77 1.74
N PRO A 20 -13.60 -8.04 1.02
CA PRO A 20 -13.08 -8.58 -0.23
C PRO A 20 -12.36 -9.87 0.13
N ALA A 21 -12.80 -10.95 -0.49
CA ALA A 21 -12.13 -12.23 -0.47
C ALA A 21 -10.69 -11.99 -0.94
N ALA A 22 -9.73 -12.26 -0.06
CA ALA A 22 -8.34 -12.42 -0.46
C ALA A 22 -8.27 -13.69 -1.31
N ASP A 23 -8.22 -13.50 -2.62
CA ASP A 23 -7.89 -14.54 -3.60
C ASP A 23 -6.51 -15.15 -3.26
N PRO A 24 -6.37 -16.49 -3.20
CA PRO A 24 -5.13 -17.16 -2.80
C PRO A 24 -4.24 -17.50 -4.02
N ASN A 25 -4.01 -16.54 -4.93
CA ASN A 25 -3.06 -16.73 -6.04
C ASN A 25 -2.26 -15.45 -6.25
N THR A 26 -1.34 -15.20 -5.32
CA THR A 26 -0.54 -13.98 -5.29
C THR A 26 0.82 -14.30 -4.69
N GLU A 27 1.56 -15.24 -5.29
CA GLU A 27 2.95 -15.51 -4.88
C GLU A 27 3.93 -14.44 -5.41
N ASP A 28 3.46 -13.48 -6.22
CA ASP A 28 4.27 -12.41 -6.81
C ASP A 28 3.86 -10.98 -6.41
N GLN A 29 2.70 -10.76 -5.74
CA GLN A 29 2.28 -9.40 -5.31
C GLN A 29 2.51 -9.15 -3.80
N GLU A 30 3.02 -10.13 -3.05
CA GLU A 30 3.38 -9.89 -1.64
C GLU A 30 4.64 -9.02 -1.50
N ASP A 31 5.53 -9.02 -2.51
CA ASP A 31 6.77 -8.24 -2.50
C ASP A 31 6.51 -6.73 -2.42
N LEU A 32 5.39 -6.24 -2.96
CA LEU A 32 5.05 -4.82 -2.95
C LEU A 32 4.10 -4.41 -1.82
N ILE A 33 3.81 -5.29 -0.86
CA ILE A 33 2.97 -4.95 0.30
C ILE A 33 3.85 -4.63 1.51
N LEU A 34 3.81 -3.38 1.96
CA LEU A 34 4.49 -2.95 3.18
C LEU A 34 3.67 -3.34 4.41
N ARG A 35 3.96 -4.49 5.01
CA ARG A 35 3.36 -4.91 6.28
C ARG A 35 4.06 -4.27 7.49
N PHE A 36 3.29 -3.54 8.30
CA PHE A 36 3.76 -2.91 9.52
C PHE A 36 3.92 -3.92 10.66
N LYS A 37 5.05 -3.85 11.36
CA LYS A 37 5.26 -4.72 12.53
C LYS A 37 4.37 -4.34 13.72
N LYS A 38 3.89 -3.09 13.76
CA LYS A 38 2.98 -2.58 14.78
C LYS A 38 1.82 -1.87 14.08
N PRO A 39 0.58 -1.99 14.59
CA PRO A 39 -0.54 -1.22 14.06
C PRO A 39 -0.22 0.27 14.17
N TYR A 40 -0.35 0.97 13.04
CA TYR A 40 -0.06 2.38 12.90
C TYR A 40 -1.38 3.14 12.76
N SER A 41 -1.71 3.99 13.71
CA SER A 41 -2.94 4.80 13.65
C SER A 41 -2.64 6.17 13.07
N PHE A 42 -3.38 6.53 12.02
CA PHE A 42 -3.27 7.82 11.33
C PHE A 42 -4.65 8.34 11.00
N GLU A 43 -4.91 9.63 11.28
CA GLU A 43 -6.22 10.29 11.11
C GLU A 43 -7.43 9.53 11.73
N GLY A 44 -7.19 8.70 12.74
CA GLY A 44 -8.23 7.88 13.40
C GLY A 44 -8.47 6.52 12.75
N GLU A 45 -7.79 6.19 11.66
CA GLU A 45 -7.79 4.87 11.04
C GLU A 45 -6.54 4.08 11.45
N THR A 46 -6.67 2.77 11.66
CA THR A 46 -5.54 1.91 12.03
C THR A 46 -5.10 1.07 10.84
N TYR A 47 -3.83 1.20 10.49
CA TYR A 47 -3.20 0.53 9.37
C TYR A 47 -2.23 -0.53 9.88
N THR A 48 -2.35 -1.74 9.36
CA THR A 48 -1.42 -2.84 9.60
C THR A 48 -0.53 -3.10 8.40
N GLU A 49 -0.93 -2.63 7.23
CA GLU A 49 -0.20 -2.78 5.98
C GLU A 49 -0.56 -1.68 4.99
N VAL A 50 0.29 -1.52 3.99
CA VAL A 50 0.09 -0.61 2.88
C VAL A 50 0.42 -1.35 1.60
N ASP A 51 -0.57 -1.42 0.72
CA ASP A 51 -0.38 -1.94 -0.63
C ASP A 51 0.39 -0.93 -1.48
N LEU A 52 1.53 -1.33 -2.04
CA LEU A 52 2.32 -0.53 -2.99
C LEU A 52 2.33 -1.18 -4.38
N SER A 53 1.44 -2.13 -4.65
CA SER A 53 1.35 -2.83 -5.94
C SER A 53 1.14 -1.85 -7.10
N GLY A 54 0.54 -0.69 -6.85
CA GLY A 54 0.46 0.40 -7.84
C GLY A 54 1.80 0.98 -8.30
N LEU A 55 2.94 0.59 -7.70
CA LEU A 55 4.28 0.91 -8.22
C LEU A 55 4.49 0.34 -9.64
N GLU A 56 3.90 -0.82 -9.94
CA GLU A 56 3.97 -1.45 -11.26
C GLU A 56 3.23 -0.65 -12.34
N ASP A 57 2.20 0.09 -11.94
CA ASP A 57 1.40 0.94 -12.85
C ASP A 57 2.07 2.30 -13.11
N LEU A 58 3.19 2.60 -12.45
CA LEU A 58 3.86 3.88 -12.60
C LEU A 58 4.55 4.01 -13.97
N SER A 59 4.16 5.05 -14.69
CA SER A 59 4.82 5.41 -15.94
C SER A 59 6.10 6.22 -15.71
N ALA A 60 7.00 6.23 -16.69
CA ALA A 60 8.19 7.09 -16.69
C ALA A 60 7.87 8.59 -16.46
N ALA A 61 6.69 9.04 -16.88
CA ALA A 61 6.19 10.38 -16.60
C ALA A 61 6.00 10.63 -15.09
N ASP A 62 5.54 9.63 -14.34
CA ASP A 62 5.35 9.70 -12.90
C ASP A 62 6.69 9.68 -12.16
N LEU A 63 7.63 8.82 -12.58
CA LEU A 63 9.01 8.84 -12.07
C LEU A 63 9.65 10.23 -12.24
N CYS A 64 9.51 10.83 -13.43
CA CYS A 64 10.03 12.17 -13.69
C CYS A 64 9.35 13.26 -12.83
N LYS A 65 8.04 13.16 -12.59
CA LYS A 65 7.32 14.11 -11.72
C LYS A 65 7.81 14.00 -10.28
N VAL A 66 7.90 12.78 -9.74
CA VAL A 66 8.36 12.56 -8.37
C VAL A 66 9.82 13.00 -8.20
N GLY A 67 10.70 12.64 -9.13
CA GLY A 67 12.11 13.09 -9.13
C GLY A 67 12.24 14.61 -9.16
N LYS A 68 11.41 15.31 -9.95
CA LYS A 68 11.36 16.78 -9.97
C LYS A 68 10.84 17.37 -8.66
N MET A 69 9.87 16.73 -7.99
CA MET A 69 9.36 17.18 -6.69
C MET A 69 10.43 17.05 -5.61
N VAL A 70 11.08 15.88 -5.51
CA VAL A 70 12.15 15.65 -4.54
C VAL A 70 13.30 16.62 -4.75
N LYS A 71 13.73 16.83 -6.01
CA LYS A 71 14.78 17.80 -6.37
C LYS A 71 14.43 19.25 -5.99
N LYS A 72 13.15 19.62 -6.00
CA LYS A 72 12.70 20.95 -5.54
C LYS A 72 12.74 21.11 -4.03
N ILE A 73 12.56 20.01 -3.28
CA ILE A 73 12.48 20.03 -1.82
C ILE A 73 13.89 19.99 -1.21
N ASP A 74 14.74 19.07 -1.65
CA ASP A 74 16.10 18.87 -1.09
C ASP A 74 17.20 19.66 -1.82
N GLY A 75 16.88 20.29 -2.96
CA GLY A 75 17.75 21.24 -3.64
C GLY A 75 18.90 20.63 -4.44
N VAL A 76 19.56 19.56 -3.99
CA VAL A 76 20.75 18.99 -4.67
C VAL A 76 21.03 17.51 -4.29
N ASP A 77 20.10 16.58 -4.54
CA ASP A 77 20.43 15.14 -4.46
C ASP A 77 20.53 14.51 -5.85
N PRO A 78 21.74 14.14 -6.32
CA PRO A 78 21.93 13.48 -7.61
C PRO A 78 21.44 12.02 -7.62
N ILE A 79 21.08 11.44 -6.47
CA ILE A 79 20.53 10.07 -6.34
C ILE A 79 19.16 10.14 -5.64
N ALA A 80 18.30 11.02 -6.12
CA ALA A 80 16.95 11.16 -5.57
C ALA A 80 16.13 9.86 -5.67
N GLU A 81 16.42 8.98 -6.63
CA GLU A 81 15.70 7.72 -6.90
C GLU A 81 15.86 6.65 -5.80
N MET A 82 16.80 6.81 -4.85
CA MET A 82 16.97 5.94 -3.67
C MET A 82 16.69 6.63 -2.34
N SER A 83 16.25 7.89 -2.35
CA SER A 83 16.03 8.66 -1.13
C SER A 83 14.70 8.29 -0.47
N LEU A 84 14.67 8.28 0.86
CA LEU A 84 13.44 8.08 1.63
C LEU A 84 12.29 9.02 1.19
N PRO A 85 12.50 10.35 0.98
CA PRO A 85 11.44 11.20 0.46
C PRO A 85 10.88 10.74 -0.89
N TYR A 86 11.72 10.24 -1.80
CA TYR A 86 11.25 9.71 -3.09
C TYR A 86 10.36 8.50 -2.91
N ALA A 87 10.76 7.54 -2.06
CA ALA A 87 9.93 6.38 -1.73
C ALA A 87 8.58 6.80 -1.10
N ILE A 88 8.59 7.79 -0.21
CA ILE A 88 7.39 8.37 0.38
C ILE A 88 6.47 8.98 -0.68
N PHE A 89 7.02 9.77 -1.62
CA PHE A 89 6.22 10.38 -2.69
C PHE A 89 5.65 9.34 -3.66
N MET A 90 6.42 8.30 -4.00
CA MET A 90 5.97 7.18 -4.82
C MET A 90 4.83 6.43 -4.12
N ALA A 91 5.03 6.07 -2.85
CA ALA A 91 4.06 5.39 -2.03
C ALA A 91 2.76 6.18 -1.89
N ALA A 92 2.86 7.48 -1.57
CA ALA A 92 1.72 8.39 -1.51
C ALA A 92 0.96 8.48 -2.83
N ARG A 93 1.67 8.43 -3.96
CA ARG A 93 1.07 8.50 -5.29
C ARG A 93 0.30 7.24 -5.67
N VAL A 94 0.84 6.05 -5.35
CA VAL A 94 0.21 4.77 -5.70
C VAL A 94 -0.88 4.37 -4.72
N THR A 95 -0.70 4.68 -3.43
CA THR A 95 -1.68 4.38 -2.38
C THR A 95 -2.79 5.42 -2.25
N GLY A 96 -2.58 6.61 -2.83
CA GLY A 96 -3.44 7.78 -2.63
C GLY A 96 -3.40 8.37 -1.21
N LYS A 97 -2.52 7.89 -0.32
CA LYS A 97 -2.40 8.39 1.06
C LYS A 97 -1.56 9.67 1.11
N PRO A 98 -1.80 10.57 2.08
CA PRO A 98 -1.01 11.78 2.23
C PRO A 98 0.45 11.45 2.54
N LEU A 99 1.39 12.31 2.11
CA LEU A 99 2.82 12.15 2.42
C LEU A 99 3.10 12.14 3.94
N GLU A 100 2.28 12.86 4.73
CA GLU A 100 2.37 12.89 6.19
C GLU A 100 2.20 11.50 6.81
N PHE A 101 1.34 10.66 6.25
CA PHE A 101 1.16 9.27 6.68
C PHE A 101 2.50 8.52 6.64
N PHE A 102 3.24 8.67 5.54
CA PHE A 102 4.53 7.99 5.37
C PHE A 102 5.67 8.66 6.14
N GLN A 103 5.60 9.98 6.34
CA GLN A 103 6.58 10.72 7.15
C GLN A 103 6.45 10.42 8.64
N GLN A 104 5.23 10.15 9.11
CA GLN A 104 4.96 9.75 10.49
C GLN A 104 5.19 8.25 10.74
N LEU A 105 5.60 7.48 9.71
CA LEU A 105 5.94 6.07 9.91
C LEU A 105 7.13 5.91 10.86
N PRO A 106 7.12 4.87 11.70
CA PRO A 106 8.27 4.55 12.50
C PRO A 106 9.47 4.21 11.60
N ALA A 107 10.67 4.60 12.01
CA ALA A 107 11.89 4.50 11.19
C ALA A 107 12.11 3.10 10.58
N ARG A 108 11.74 2.03 11.30
CA ARG A 108 11.81 0.65 10.80
C ARG A 108 10.94 0.40 9.58
N GLU A 109 9.73 0.94 9.56
CA GLU A 109 8.76 0.78 8.47
C GLU A 109 9.11 1.73 7.31
N ALA A 110 9.57 2.94 7.61
CA ALA A 110 10.11 3.85 6.60
C ALA A 110 11.31 3.25 5.83
N ILE A 111 12.21 2.55 6.52
CA ILE A 111 13.34 1.85 5.88
C ILE A 111 12.83 0.72 4.97
N LYS A 112 11.85 -0.07 5.41
CA LYS A 112 11.24 -1.11 4.56
C LYS A 112 10.59 -0.49 3.34
N LEU A 113 9.79 0.57 3.49
CA LEU A 113 9.17 1.28 2.39
C LEU A 113 10.20 1.69 1.33
N LYS A 114 11.29 2.30 1.79
CA LYS A 114 12.40 2.69 0.93
C LYS A 114 13.03 1.48 0.22
N ASN A 115 13.26 0.39 0.94
CA ASN A 115 13.84 -0.82 0.37
C ASN A 115 12.90 -1.49 -0.64
N LEU A 116 11.58 -1.42 -0.45
CA LEU A 116 10.59 -1.91 -1.42
C LEU A 116 10.62 -1.09 -2.70
N VAL A 117 10.53 0.24 -2.60
CA VAL A 117 10.59 1.13 -3.78
C VAL A 117 11.94 1.02 -4.49
N ALA A 118 13.04 1.00 -3.74
CA ALA A 118 14.37 0.81 -4.33
C ALA A 118 14.53 -0.60 -4.92
N GLY A 119 14.01 -1.63 -4.25
CA GLY A 119 13.98 -3.01 -4.73
C GLY A 119 13.17 -3.13 -6.02
N PHE A 120 12.08 -2.39 -6.17
CA PHE A 120 11.35 -2.34 -7.43
C PHE A 120 12.15 -1.67 -8.56
N LEU A 121 12.78 -0.52 -8.28
CA LEU A 121 13.54 0.23 -9.29
C LEU A 121 14.85 -0.45 -9.72
N TYR A 122 15.49 -1.22 -8.84
CA TYR A 122 16.80 -1.86 -9.08
C TYR A 122 16.76 -3.39 -9.12
N GLY A 123 15.70 -3.99 -8.59
CA GLY A 123 15.44 -5.43 -8.58
C GLY A 123 14.30 -5.83 -9.51
N GLY A 124 13.80 -4.91 -10.36
CA GLY A 124 12.99 -5.25 -11.51
C GLY A 124 13.83 -6.11 -12.47
N ASP A 125 13.70 -7.42 -12.30
CA ASP A 125 13.97 -8.47 -13.26
C ASP A 125 14.94 -8.09 -14.39
N GLY A 126 16.21 -7.97 -14.03
CA GLY A 126 17.31 -8.26 -14.93
C GLY A 126 17.56 -9.76 -14.92
N GLU A 127 16.56 -10.57 -15.28
CA GLU A 127 16.81 -11.94 -15.68
C GLU A 127 17.45 -11.87 -17.08
N GLU A 128 18.72 -12.27 -17.16
CA GLU A 128 19.47 -12.45 -18.42
C GLU A 128 18.92 -13.59 -19.27
#